data_AF-A0A238KV61-F1
#
_entry.id   AF-A0A238KV61-F1
#
_cell.length_a   1.000
_cell.length_b   1.000
_cell.length_c   1.000
_cell.angle_alpha   90.00
_cell.angle_beta   90.00
_cell.angle_gamma   90.00
#
_symmetry.space_group_name_H-M   'P 1'
#
loop_
_entity.id
_entity.type
_entity.pdbx_description
1 polymer ?
#
loop_
_entity_poly.entity_id
_entity_poly.type
_entity_poly.pdbx_seq_one_letter_code
_entity_poly.pdbx_strand_id
1 'polypeptide(L)'
;MLEGIDRQCLIVKEDRQRKIAAFERLQLIHTYVKNDWRIIIRYDADWTEMYALKTDPDEVTNLWDQLDCAKEQSRLVRNLVIDMMNLQDRAPLPTCQA
;
A
#
# COMPACT_ATOMS: atom_id res chain seq x y z
N MET A 1 7.40 25.09 -16.97
CA MET A 1 6.49 23.95 -17.17
C MET A 1 7.16 22.78 -16.46
N LEU A 2 6.65 22.34 -15.31
CA LEU A 2 7.24 21.17 -14.62
C LEU A 2 6.85 19.94 -15.44
N GLU A 3 7.82 19.19 -15.92
CA GLU A 3 7.57 17.89 -16.55
C GLU A 3 6.76 17.03 -15.57
N GLY A 4 5.69 16.41 -16.08
CA GLY A 4 4.85 15.53 -15.28
C GLY A 4 5.69 14.35 -14.80
N ILE A 5 5.85 14.21 -13.50
CA ILE A 5 6.47 13.03 -12.91
C ILE A 5 5.55 11.84 -13.24
N ASP A 6 6.03 10.94 -14.09
CA ASP A 6 5.36 9.66 -14.35
C ASP A 6 5.48 8.77 -13.11
N ARG A 7 4.47 8.85 -12.23
CA ARG A 7 4.45 8.08 -10.98
C ARG A 7 4.03 6.64 -11.28
N GLN A 8 5.00 5.74 -11.20
CA GLN A 8 4.83 4.30 -11.38
C GLN A 8 3.94 3.64 -10.30
N CYS A 9 3.73 4.30 -9.16
CA CYS A 9 2.81 3.87 -8.10
C CYS A 9 2.45 5.02 -7.15
N LEU A 10 1.44 4.81 -6.31
CA LEU A 10 1.05 5.68 -5.20
C LEU A 10 1.01 4.87 -3.91
N ILE A 11 1.70 5.36 -2.87
CA ILE A 11 1.57 4.88 -1.49
C ILE A 11 1.01 6.03 -0.65
N VAL A 12 -0.12 5.77 0.02
CA VAL A 12 -0.68 6.67 1.04
C VAL A 12 -0.62 5.97 2.38
N LYS A 13 0.04 6.60 3.35
CA LYS A 13 0.13 6.13 4.72
C LYS A 13 -0.79 6.97 5.60
N GLU A 14 -1.72 6.32 6.29
CA GLU A 14 -2.46 6.92 7.39
C GLU A 14 -1.90 6.37 8.71
N ASP A 15 -1.44 7.27 9.58
CA ASP A 15 -0.87 6.94 10.88
C ASP A 15 -1.54 7.82 11.94
N ARG A 16 -2.53 7.24 12.62
CA ARG A 16 -3.32 7.96 13.62
C ARG A 16 -2.63 7.85 14.97
N GLN A 17 -2.23 8.99 15.52
CA GLN A 17 -1.56 9.07 16.83
C GLN A 17 -2.49 8.92 18.03
N ARG A 18 -3.82 8.86 17.83
CA ARG A 18 -4.82 8.72 18.89
C ARG A 18 -5.91 7.75 18.47
N LYS A 19 -6.43 7.00 19.45
CA LYS A 19 -7.62 6.17 19.26
C LYS A 19 -8.83 7.07 19.02
N ILE A 20 -9.72 6.65 18.13
CA ILE A 20 -11.02 7.27 17.88
C ILE A 20 -12.06 6.32 18.46
N ALA A 21 -13.17 6.86 18.98
CA ALA A 21 -14.19 6.05 19.67
C ALA A 21 -14.69 4.83 18.88
N ALA A 22 -14.64 4.87 17.54
CA ALA A 22 -15.05 3.78 16.66
C ALA A 22 -13.99 2.67 16.47
N PHE A 23 -12.78 2.82 17.02
CA PHE A 23 -11.67 1.87 16.83
C PHE A 23 -10.96 1.57 18.16
N GLU A 24 -10.87 0.29 18.51
CA GLU A 24 -10.23 -0.16 19.74
C GLU A 24 -8.69 -0.02 19.70
N ARG A 25 -8.11 0.07 18.50
CA ARG A 25 -6.66 0.06 18.23
C ARG A 25 -6.24 1.27 17.40
N LEU A 26 -4.94 1.60 17.45
CA LEU A 26 -4.38 2.69 16.64
C LEU A 26 -4.46 2.31 15.16
N GLN A 27 -4.93 3.24 14.32
CA GLN A 27 -5.01 3.00 12.90
C GLN A 27 -3.67 3.33 12.24
N LEU A 28 -3.05 2.30 11.69
CA LEU A 28 -1.92 2.41 10.78
C LEU A 28 -2.30 1.68 9.49
N ILE A 29 -2.42 2.43 8.39
CA ILE A 29 -2.96 1.94 7.11
C ILE A 29 -1.98 2.30 5.99
N HIS A 30 -1.70 1.32 5.13
CA HIS A 30 -1.03 1.53 3.85
C HIS A 30 -2.02 1.28 2.72
N THR A 31 -2.33 2.32 1.96
CA THR A 31 -3.03 2.20 0.68
C THR A 31 -2.00 2.25 -0.44
N TYR A 32 -2.06 1.29 -1.35
CA TYR A 32 -1.12 1.16 -2.46
C TYR A 32 -1.87 1.02 -3.77
N VAL A 33 -1.51 1.83 -4.77
CA VAL A 33 -2.07 1.79 -6.12
C VAL A 33 -0.96 1.59 -7.15
N LYS A 34 -1.09 0.56 -7.99
CA LYS A 34 -0.15 0.26 -9.08
C LYS A 34 -0.80 -0.59 -10.17
N ASN A 35 -0.62 -0.20 -11.44
CA ASN A 35 -1.10 -0.95 -12.62
C ASN A 35 -2.58 -1.36 -12.52
N ASP A 36 -3.47 -0.42 -12.22
CA ASP A 36 -4.91 -0.64 -12.04
C ASP A 36 -5.29 -1.57 -10.88
N TRP A 37 -4.39 -1.78 -9.92
CA TRP A 37 -4.70 -2.48 -8.67
C TRP A 37 -4.63 -1.52 -7.49
N ARG A 38 -5.52 -1.72 -6.53
CA ARG A 38 -5.48 -1.07 -5.22
C ARG A 38 -5.46 -2.14 -4.12
N ILE A 39 -4.55 -2.01 -3.16
CA ILE A 39 -4.60 -2.77 -1.91
C ILE A 39 -4.59 -1.84 -0.70
N ILE A 40 -5.27 -2.25 0.37
CA ILE A 40 -5.31 -1.52 1.64
C ILE A 40 -4.95 -2.49 2.75
N ILE A 41 -3.76 -2.32 3.33
CA ILE A 41 -3.26 -3.13 4.45
C ILE A 41 -3.36 -2.31 5.73
N ARG A 42 -4.00 -2.87 6.74
CA ARG A 42 -4.13 -2.27 8.06
C ARG A 42 -3.26 -3.03 9.05
N TYR A 43 -2.53 -2.30 9.88
CA TYR A 43 -1.91 -2.88 11.06
C TYR A 43 -3.02 -3.35 12.00
N ASP A 44 -2.93 -4.62 12.39
CA ASP A 44 -3.73 -5.16 13.49
C ASP A 44 -5.24 -5.18 13.24
N ALA A 45 -5.63 -5.49 11.99
CA ALA A 45 -7.00 -5.77 11.59
C ALA A 45 -7.10 -7.17 10.96
N ASP A 46 -8.23 -7.83 11.14
CA ASP A 46 -8.48 -9.19 10.65
C ASP A 46 -8.86 -9.25 9.16
N TRP A 47 -8.85 -8.12 8.47
CA TRP A 47 -9.30 -8.01 7.09
C TRP A 47 -8.42 -7.05 6.30
N THR A 48 -8.35 -7.31 5.00
CA THR A 48 -7.55 -6.56 4.03
C THR A 48 -8.37 -6.38 2.75
N GLU A 49 -8.06 -5.36 1.97
CA GLU A 49 -8.76 -5.09 0.72
C GLU A 49 -7.84 -5.19 -0.49
N MET A 50 -8.37 -5.75 -1.58
CA MET A 50 -7.76 -5.74 -2.91
C MET A 50 -8.81 -5.54 -3.98
N TYR A 51 -8.58 -4.56 -4.86
CA TYR A 51 -9.50 -4.19 -5.94
C TYR A 51 -8.77 -4.13 -7.28
N ALA A 52 -9.44 -4.65 -8.32
CA ALA A 52 -9.01 -4.59 -9.71
C ALA A 52 -9.68 -3.40 -10.40
N LEU A 53 -9.10 -2.21 -10.31
CA LEU A 53 -9.68 -0.93 -10.75
C LEU A 53 -10.06 -0.90 -12.24
N LYS A 54 -9.39 -1.71 -13.06
CA LYS A 54 -9.72 -1.82 -14.49
C LYS A 54 -11.10 -2.43 -14.72
N THR A 55 -11.49 -3.41 -13.91
CA THR A 55 -12.76 -4.14 -14.03
C THR A 55 -13.78 -3.74 -12.98
N ASP A 56 -13.32 -3.14 -11.89
CA ASP A 56 -14.09 -2.69 -10.74
C ASP A 56 -13.64 -1.27 -10.32
N PRO A 57 -13.91 -0.25 -11.16
CA PRO A 57 -13.49 1.13 -10.88
C PRO A 57 -14.19 1.73 -9.65
N ASP A 58 -15.33 1.17 -9.25
CA ASP A 58 -16.11 1.59 -8.09
C ASP A 58 -15.72 0.85 -6.81
N GLU A 59 -14.72 -0.05 -6.86
CA GLU A 59 -14.15 -0.77 -5.72
C GLU A 59 -15.20 -1.54 -4.89
N VAL A 60 -16.16 -2.18 -5.57
CA VAL A 60 -17.28 -2.88 -4.93
C VAL A 60 -16.87 -4.29 -4.49
N THR A 61 -15.98 -4.94 -5.23
CA THR A 61 -15.67 -6.37 -5.05
C THR A 61 -14.29 -6.54 -4.42
N ASN A 62 -14.25 -6.83 -3.12
CA ASN A 62 -12.98 -7.16 -2.46
C ASN A 62 -12.49 -8.55 -2.88
N LEU A 63 -11.33 -8.60 -3.55
CA LEU A 63 -10.72 -9.79 -4.10
C LEU A 63 -9.67 -10.45 -3.18
N TRP A 64 -9.39 -9.89 -2.00
CA TRP A 64 -8.26 -10.31 -1.15
C TRP A 64 -8.25 -11.81 -0.84
N ASP A 65 -9.40 -12.38 -0.47
CA ASP A 65 -9.55 -13.79 -0.09
C ASP A 65 -9.94 -14.71 -1.26
N GLN A 66 -9.96 -14.19 -2.49
CA GLN A 66 -10.28 -14.99 -3.68
C GLN A 66 -9.05 -15.82 -4.09
N LEU A 67 -9.19 -17.15 -4.10
CA LEU A 67 -8.09 -18.07 -4.40
C LEU A 67 -7.46 -17.80 -5.77
N ASP A 68 -8.30 -17.46 -6.77
CA ASP A 68 -7.85 -17.14 -8.13
C ASP A 68 -6.99 -15.86 -8.19
N CYS A 69 -7.03 -15.02 -7.16
CA CYS A 69 -6.27 -13.78 -7.06
C CYS A 69 -5.02 -13.89 -6.18
N ALA A 70 -4.72 -15.05 -5.58
CA ALA A 70 -3.60 -15.22 -4.64
C ALA A 70 -2.23 -14.85 -5.24
N LYS A 71 -2.04 -15.08 -6.54
CA LYS A 71 -0.82 -14.68 -7.27
C LYS A 71 -0.68 -13.16 -7.35
N GLU A 72 -1.77 -12.46 -7.65
CA GLU A 72 -1.79 -11.00 -7.76
C GLU A 72 -1.63 -10.35 -6.39
N GLN A 73 -2.29 -10.89 -5.36
CA GLN A 73 -2.10 -10.51 -3.97
C GLN A 73 -0.62 -10.57 -3.56
N SER A 74 0.03 -11.71 -3.79
CA SER A 74 1.46 -11.91 -3.48
C SER A 74 2.35 -10.92 -4.23
N ARG A 75 2.06 -10.68 -5.52
CA ARG A 75 2.78 -9.71 -6.34
C ARG A 75 2.65 -8.28 -5.79
N LEU A 76 1.44 -7.87 -5.42
CA LEU A 76 1.16 -6.52 -4.93
C LEU A 76 1.79 -6.27 -3.56
N VAL A 77 1.70 -7.24 -2.63
CA VAL A 77 2.37 -7.15 -1.33
C VAL A 77 3.88 -7.04 -1.49
N ARG A 78 4.48 -7.88 -2.33
CA ARG A 78 5.93 -7.80 -2.63
C ARG A 78 6.30 -6.44 -3.19
N ASN A 79 5.52 -5.92 -4.14
CA ASN A 79 5.81 -4.63 -4.75
C ASN A 79 5.66 -3.47 -3.77
N LEU A 80 4.64 -3.50 -2.89
CA LEU A 80 4.49 -2.52 -1.82
C LEU A 80 5.73 -2.49 -0.91
N VAL A 81 6.22 -3.65 -0.46
CA VAL A 81 7.43 -3.73 0.38
C VAL A 81 8.64 -3.13 -0.32
N ILE A 82 8.86 -3.47 -1.60
CA ILE A 82 9.98 -2.92 -2.39
C ILE A 82 9.83 -1.40 -2.58
N ASP A 83 8.63 -0.94 -2.93
CA ASP A 83 8.38 0.49 -3.16
C ASP A 83 8.52 1.29 -1.86
N MET A 84 8.13 0.73 -0.70
CA MET A 84 8.40 1.32 0.62
C MET A 84 9.89 1.39 0.93
N MET A 85 10.69 0.36 0.63
CA MET A 85 12.15 0.39 0.81
C MET A 85 12.80 1.48 -0.04
N ASN A 86 12.27 1.75 -1.24
CA ASN A 86 12.75 2.83 -2.10
C ASN A 86 12.41 4.23 -1.56
N LEU A 87 11.38 4.35 -0.71
CA LEU A 87 10.97 5.59 -0.07
C LEU A 87 11.64 5.84 1.29
N GLN A 88 12.39 4.88 1.83
CA GLN A 88 13.12 5.07 3.07
C GLN A 88 14.24 6.12 2.89
N ASP A 89 14.38 7.00 3.88
CA ASP A 89 15.52 7.91 3.93
C ASP A 89 16.81 7.09 4.10
N ARG A 90 17.78 7.35 3.23
CA ARG A 90 19.10 6.72 3.25
C ARG A 90 20.16 7.61 3.89
N ALA A 91 19.77 8.74 4.47
CA ALA A 91 20.68 9.74 5.02
C ALA A 91 20.96 9.57 6.53
N PRO A 92 22.16 9.98 6.99
CA PRO A 92 23.35 10.11 6.15
C PRO A 92 23.78 8.71 5.70
N LEU A 93 24.10 8.55 4.41
CA LEU A 93 24.80 7.34 3.99
C LEU A 93 26.09 7.31 4.82
N PRO A 94 26.35 6.31 5.68
CA PRO A 94 27.71 6.10 6.15
C PRO A 94 28.54 6.04 4.88
N THR A 95 29.61 6.82 4.79
CA THR A 95 30.39 7.06 3.56
C THR A 95 31.02 5.80 2.95
N CYS A 96 30.64 4.59 3.38
CA CYS A 96 31.30 3.33 3.07
C CYS A 96 32.83 3.45 3.22
N GLN A 97 33.28 4.32 4.12
CA GLN A 97 34.68 4.40 4.52
C GLN A 97 34.87 3.40 5.64
N ALA A 98 35.39 2.23 5.26
CA ALA A 98 36.06 1.31 6.17
C ALA A 98 37.45 1.87 6.53
#